data_AF-A0A930FNH3-F1
#
_entry.id   AF-A0A930FNH3-F1
#
_cell.length_a   1.000
_cell.length_b   1.000
_cell.length_c   1.000
_cell.angle_alpha   90.00
_cell.angle_beta   90.00
_cell.angle_gamma   90.00
#
_symmetry.space_group_name_H-M   'P 1'
#
loop_
_entity.id
_entity.type
_entity.pdbx_description
1 polymer ?
#
loop_
_entity_poly.entity_id
_entity_poly.type
_entity_poly.pdbx_seq_one_letter_code
_entity_poly.pdbx_strand_id
1 'polypeptide(L)'
;MDVGTYKKLFSEDDAVGWEAIDKSLEALYPYQEPEHYAPNLPASLGGDSYLDGISIYHSEYQEPHFHFVTYGFSELYYNEEAAGGDYSGFGFELTFRLKK
;
A
#
# COMPACT_ATOMS: atom_id res chain seq x y z
N MET A 1 -14.84 -2.34 -7.92
CA MET A 1 -15.33 -1.20 -8.72
C MET A 1 -15.36 -1.66 -10.16
N ASP A 2 -16.41 -1.41 -10.94
CA ASP A 2 -16.43 -1.80 -12.36
C ASP A 2 -15.47 -0.93 -13.19
N VAL A 3 -15.01 -1.45 -14.33
CA VAL A 3 -14.06 -0.78 -15.24
C VAL A 3 -14.54 0.61 -15.66
N GLY A 4 -15.84 0.77 -15.94
CA GLY A 4 -16.40 2.03 -16.42
C GLY A 4 -16.35 3.14 -15.37
N THR A 5 -16.53 2.80 -14.10
CA THR A 5 -16.34 3.72 -12.97
C THR A 5 -14.86 3.98 -12.69
N TYR A 6 -14.01 2.94 -12.76
CA TYR A 6 -12.58 3.03 -12.52
C TYR A 6 -11.89 4.05 -13.44
N LYS A 7 -12.13 3.96 -14.75
CA LYS A 7 -11.58 4.86 -15.77
C LYS A 7 -12.06 6.32 -15.67
N LYS A 8 -13.12 6.59 -14.90
CA LYS A 8 -13.61 7.95 -14.65
C LYS A 8 -12.97 8.60 -13.43
N LEU A 9 -12.52 7.78 -12.48
CA LEU A 9 -11.98 8.24 -11.21
C LEU A 9 -10.45 8.31 -11.24
N PHE A 10 -9.81 7.46 -12.03
CA PHE A 10 -8.36 7.30 -12.05
C PHE A 10 -7.79 7.36 -13.47
N SER A 11 -6.50 7.61 -13.54
CA SER A 11 -5.65 7.73 -14.73
C SER A 11 -4.36 6.93 -14.55
N GLU A 12 -3.61 6.71 -15.62
CA GLU A 12 -2.37 5.91 -15.61
C GLU A 12 -1.29 6.44 -14.67
N ASP A 13 -1.35 7.72 -14.30
CA ASP A 13 -0.41 8.35 -13.37
C ASP A 13 -0.78 8.13 -11.89
N ASP A 14 -1.95 7.55 -11.59
CA ASP A 14 -2.44 7.39 -10.22
C ASP A 14 -1.94 6.09 -9.56
N ALA A 15 -1.54 6.20 -8.29
CA ALA A 15 -1.18 5.07 -7.44
C ALA A 15 -2.41 4.56 -6.65
N VAL A 16 -3.43 4.10 -7.36
CA VAL A 16 -4.78 3.83 -6.82
C VAL A 16 -4.79 2.92 -5.59
N GLY A 17 -4.06 1.81 -5.64
CA GLY A 17 -3.97 0.87 -4.52
C GLY A 17 -3.15 1.41 -3.37
N TRP A 18 -2.07 2.11 -3.68
CA TRP A 18 -1.23 2.80 -2.69
C TRP A 18 -2.05 3.81 -1.88
N GLU A 19 -2.77 4.70 -2.56
CA GLU A 19 -3.61 5.71 -1.90
C GLU A 19 -4.73 5.09 -1.06
N ALA A 20 -5.29 3.96 -1.51
CA ALA A 20 -6.31 3.23 -0.77
C ALA A 20 -5.75 2.63 0.54
N ILE A 21 -4.51 2.14 0.52
CA ILE A 21 -3.79 1.68 1.71
C ILE A 21 -3.51 2.87 2.64
N ASP A 22 -2.93 3.96 2.12
CA ASP A 22 -2.59 5.16 2.90
C ASP A 22 -3.80 5.75 3.60
N LYS A 23 -4.93 5.88 2.90
CA LYS A 23 -6.19 6.34 3.48
C LYS A 23 -6.68 5.46 4.64
N SER A 24 -6.48 4.15 4.53
CA SER A 24 -6.84 3.20 5.60
C SER A 24 -5.93 3.37 6.82
N LEU A 25 -4.64 3.65 6.59
CA LEU A 25 -3.66 3.87 7.65
C LEU A 25 -3.77 5.24 8.31
N GLU A 26 -4.10 6.29 7.55
CA GLU A 26 -4.39 7.63 8.07
C GLU A 26 -5.56 7.60 9.07
N ALA A 27 -6.58 6.78 8.81
CA ALA A 27 -7.69 6.59 9.75
C ALA A 27 -7.26 5.92 11.08
N LEU A 28 -6.22 5.08 11.05
CA LEU A 28 -5.66 4.42 12.24
C LEU A 28 -4.63 5.29 12.97
N TYR A 29 -3.85 6.08 12.22
CA TYR A 29 -2.75 6.91 12.70
C TYR A 29 -2.92 8.35 12.18
N PRO A 30 -3.95 9.08 12.64
CA PRO A 30 -4.22 10.41 12.13
C PRO A 30 -3.07 11.36 12.42
N TYR A 31 -2.70 12.18 11.43
CA TYR A 31 -1.64 13.19 11.50
C TYR A 31 -0.22 12.63 11.71
N GLN A 32 -0.01 11.33 11.53
CA GLN A 32 1.32 10.72 11.60
C GLN A 32 1.83 10.44 10.19
N GLU A 33 2.89 11.13 9.80
CA GLU A 33 3.72 10.74 8.66
C GLU A 33 4.56 9.51 9.05
N PRO A 34 4.41 8.35 8.37
CA PRO A 34 5.19 7.16 8.68
C PRO A 34 6.65 7.29 8.24
N GLU A 35 7.53 6.50 8.85
CA GLU A 35 8.84 6.24 8.25
C GLU A 35 8.65 5.30 7.06
N HIS A 36 8.91 5.79 5.84
CA HIS A 36 8.72 5.00 4.61
C HIS A 36 10.06 4.62 3.99
N TYR A 37 10.20 3.33 3.66
CA TYR A 37 11.38 2.76 2.99
C TYR A 37 10.97 2.10 1.69
N ALA A 38 11.57 2.54 0.59
CA ALA A 38 11.40 1.97 -0.74
C ALA A 38 12.75 1.44 -1.26
N PRO A 39 12.77 0.43 -2.14
CA PRO A 39 13.99 -0.01 -2.77
C PRO A 39 14.55 1.08 -3.70
N ASN A 40 15.89 1.13 -3.83
CA ASN A 40 16.53 2.03 -4.79
C ASN A 40 16.14 1.71 -6.26
N LEU A 41 15.85 0.44 -6.54
CA LEU A 41 15.37 -0.04 -7.82
C LEU A 41 14.29 -1.11 -7.57
N PRO A 42 13.02 -0.88 -7.95
CA PRO A 42 11.96 -1.88 -7.80
C PRO A 42 12.14 -3.05 -8.77
N ALA A 43 11.58 -4.22 -8.44
CA ALA A 43 11.67 -5.41 -9.28
C ALA A 43 11.08 -5.22 -10.69
N SER A 44 10.05 -4.38 -10.83
CA SER A 44 9.47 -4.02 -12.13
C SER A 44 10.47 -3.35 -13.08
N LEU A 45 11.54 -2.76 -12.55
CA LEU A 45 12.64 -2.13 -13.29
C LEU A 45 13.93 -2.96 -13.25
N GLY A 46 13.85 -4.23 -12.84
CA GLY A 46 14.99 -5.17 -12.80
C GLY A 46 15.79 -5.13 -11.50
N GLY A 47 15.25 -4.57 -10.42
CA GLY A 47 15.82 -4.70 -9.07
C GLY A 47 15.47 -6.01 -8.37
N ASP A 48 15.99 -6.19 -7.15
CA ASP A 48 15.84 -7.45 -6.39
C ASP A 48 14.70 -7.41 -5.35
N SER A 49 14.07 -6.25 -5.14
CA SER A 49 12.98 -6.09 -4.17
C SER A 49 11.62 -6.17 -4.85
N TYR A 50 10.81 -7.14 -4.43
CA TYR A 50 9.41 -7.27 -4.84
C TYR A 50 8.44 -6.40 -4.04
N LEU A 51 8.92 -5.76 -2.97
CA LEU A 51 8.17 -4.73 -2.27
C LEU A 51 8.58 -3.37 -2.85
N ASP A 52 7.58 -2.59 -3.24
CA ASP A 52 7.74 -1.20 -3.65
C ASP A 52 7.91 -0.27 -2.43
N GLY A 53 7.44 -0.70 -1.25
CA GLY A 53 7.66 0.05 -0.03
C GLY A 53 7.28 -0.67 1.26
N ILE A 54 7.77 -0.14 2.38
CA ILE A 54 7.34 -0.48 3.74
C ILE A 54 7.19 0.82 4.52
N SER A 55 6.00 1.02 5.10
CA SER A 55 5.73 2.12 6.04
C SER A 55 5.79 1.60 7.48
N ILE A 56 6.40 2.38 8.37
CA ILE A 56 6.48 2.09 9.81
C ILE A 56 5.74 3.19 10.58
N TYR A 57 4.75 2.78 11.36
CA TYR A 57 3.98 3.65 12.24
C TYR A 57 4.31 3.38 13.70
N HIS A 58 4.29 4.43 14.51
CA HIS A 58 4.36 4.36 15.97
C HIS A 58 2.94 4.27 16.53
N SER A 59 2.64 3.15 17.17
CA SER A 59 1.35 2.92 17.82
C SER A 59 1.48 3.00 19.33
N GLU A 60 0.60 3.77 19.97
CA GLU A 60 0.39 3.79 21.43
C GLU A 60 -0.88 3.03 21.84
N TYR A 61 -1.64 2.47 20.87
CA TYR A 61 -2.80 1.64 21.14
C TYR A 61 -2.38 0.25 21.65
N GLN A 62 -3.09 -0.24 22.67
CA GLN A 62 -2.77 -1.49 23.39
C GLN A 62 -1.44 -1.41 24.15
N GLU A 63 -0.35 -1.86 23.55
CA GLU A 63 1.02 -1.68 24.06
C GLU A 63 1.82 -0.83 23.07
N PRO A 64 2.76 0.02 23.51
CA PRO A 64 3.62 0.76 22.59
C PRO A 64 4.41 -0.17 21.64
N HIS A 65 4.23 0.00 20.33
CA HIS A 65 4.87 -0.82 19.31
C HIS A 65 5.11 -0.05 18.00
N PHE A 66 5.99 -0.58 17.17
CA PHE A 66 6.11 -0.26 15.75
C PHE A 66 5.15 -1.14 14.96
N HIS A 67 4.40 -0.56 14.03
CA HIS A 67 3.52 -1.27 13.11
C HIS A 67 4.02 -1.09 11.68
N PHE A 68 4.47 -2.19 11.09
CA PHE A 68 5.00 -2.24 9.73
C PHE A 68 3.87 -2.62 8.77
N VAL A 69 3.83 -1.98 7.61
CA VAL A 69 2.87 -2.26 6.54
C VAL A 69 3.61 -2.28 5.20
N THR A 70 3.45 -3.35 4.43
CA THR A 70 4.08 -3.49 3.11
C THR A 70 3.25 -2.87 2.00
N TYR A 71 3.92 -2.57 0.89
CA TYR A 71 3.36 -2.19 -0.39
C TYR A 71 4.03 -3.06 -1.46
N GLY A 72 3.27 -3.93 -2.12
CA GLY A 72 3.76 -4.74 -3.25
C GLY A 72 3.06 -6.09 -3.43
N PHE A 73 2.21 -6.50 -2.49
CA PHE A 73 1.38 -7.69 -2.67
C PHE A 73 0.04 -7.38 -3.36
N SER A 74 -0.38 -6.12 -3.38
CA SER A 74 -1.59 -5.67 -4.07
C SER A 74 -1.29 -4.91 -5.37
N GLU A 75 -2.29 -4.68 -6.23
CA GLU A 75 -2.17 -3.74 -7.35
C GLU A 75 -2.04 -2.32 -6.78
N LEU A 76 -0.82 -1.79 -6.71
CA LEU A 76 -0.57 -0.46 -6.15
C LEU A 76 -0.89 0.68 -7.12
N TYR A 77 -0.70 0.44 -8.42
CA TYR A 77 -0.79 1.45 -9.48
C TYR A 77 -2.06 1.26 -10.32
N TYR A 78 -2.35 2.23 -11.18
CA TYR A 78 -3.45 2.14 -12.13
C TYR A 78 -3.39 0.85 -12.96
N ASN A 79 -4.47 0.07 -12.92
CA ASN A 79 -4.64 -1.15 -13.68
C ASN A 79 -6.14 -1.38 -13.99
N GLU A 80 -6.59 -0.89 -15.14
CA GLU A 80 -8.00 -1.03 -15.55
C GLU A 80 -8.41 -2.47 -15.85
N GLU A 81 -7.46 -3.34 -16.18
CA GLU A 81 -7.74 -4.76 -16.45
C GLU A 81 -8.06 -5.52 -15.16
N ALA A 82 -7.49 -5.10 -14.03
CA ALA A 82 -7.81 -5.63 -12.72
C ALA A 82 -9.15 -5.11 -12.16
N ALA A 83 -9.69 -4.02 -12.72
CA ALA A 83 -10.92 -3.41 -12.21
C ALA A 83 -12.12 -4.35 -12.38
N GLY A 84 -12.85 -4.56 -11.28
CA GLY A 84 -14.01 -5.43 -11.22
C GLY A 84 -13.68 -6.88 -10.85
N GLY A 85 -12.39 -7.21 -10.68
CA GLY A 85 -11.95 -8.48 -10.11
C GLY A 85 -12.24 -8.59 -8.60
N ASP A 86 -12.15 -9.82 -8.10
CA ASP A 86 -12.38 -10.13 -6.69
C ASP A 86 -11.24 -9.67 -5.76
N TYR A 87 -10.01 -9.58 -6.30
CA TYR A 87 -8.80 -9.26 -5.55
C TYR A 87 -7.92 -8.24 -6.29
N SER A 88 -7.18 -7.45 -5.51
CA SER A 88 -6.12 -6.57 -5.98
C SER A 88 -4.78 -7.32 -5.83
N GLY A 89 -4.15 -7.73 -6.93
CA GLY A 89 -2.90 -8.48 -6.93
C GLY A 89 -3.07 -9.83 -6.21
N PHE A 90 -2.23 -10.09 -5.21
CA PHE A 90 -2.39 -11.24 -4.30
C PHE A 90 -3.54 -11.07 -3.30
N GLY A 91 -4.16 -9.89 -3.21
CA GLY A 91 -5.34 -9.61 -2.40
C GLY A 91 -5.07 -9.22 -0.95
N PHE A 92 -3.82 -8.95 -0.58
CA PHE A 92 -3.43 -8.55 0.77
C PHE A 92 -2.16 -7.70 0.78
N GLU A 93 -1.82 -7.15 1.94
CA GLU A 93 -0.48 -6.67 2.28
C GLU A 93 -0.07 -7.29 3.62
N LEU A 94 1.24 -7.45 3.85
CA LEU A 94 1.75 -7.96 5.11
C LEU A 94 1.84 -6.84 6.14
N THR A 95 1.56 -7.19 7.40
CA THR A 95 1.80 -6.29 8.53
C THR A 95 2.55 -7.01 9.64
N PHE A 96 3.31 -6.25 10.43
CA PHE A 96 4.04 -6.76 11.59
C PHE A 96 3.98 -5.77 12.75
N ARG A 97 3.89 -6.27 13.98
CA ARG A 97 3.90 -5.43 15.20
C ARG A 97 5.08 -5.82 16.07
N LEU A 98 6.00 -4.87 16.26
CA LEU A 98 7.20 -5.05 17.08
C LEU A 98 7.12 -4.17 18.32
N LYS A 99 7.18 -4.76 19.50
CA LYS A 99 7.20 -4.02 20.76
C LYS A 99 8.37 -3.02 20.79
N LYS A 100 8.10 -1.79 21.24
CA LYS A 100 9.13 -0.77 21.47
C LYS A 100 10.05 -1.13 22.62
#